data_AF-A0A9P7BIU6-F1
#
_entry.id   AF-A0A9P7BIU6-F1
#
_cell.length_a   1.000
_cell.length_b   1.000
_cell.length_c   1.000
_cell.angle_alpha   90.00
_cell.angle_beta   90.00
_cell.angle_gamma   90.00
#
_symmetry.space_group_name_H-M   'P 1'
#
loop_
_entity.id
_entity.type
_entity.pdbx_description
1 polymer ?
#
loop_
_entity_poly.entity_id
_entity_poly.type
_entity_poly.pdbx_seq_one_letter_code
_entity_poly.pdbx_strand_id
1 'polypeptide(L)'
;MVRQGDENWLGIVRWTLFALLEAEVYGITQKNVDEMLKSSNPNVLRILGVTPGMGKNLGLDDKWAYNIIKQVGNYGESYDRAMGKDSPLKLERGLNKQWTQGGLMYGWPVR
;
A
#
# COMPACT_ATOMS: atom_id res chain seq x y z
N MET A 1 -3.04 -17.48 -1.76
CA MET A 1 -4.18 -18.19 -2.40
C MET A 1 -5.41 -17.93 -1.54
N VAL A 2 -6.53 -17.55 -2.15
CA VAL A 2 -7.82 -17.35 -1.46
C VAL A 2 -8.85 -18.33 -2.02
N ARG A 3 -10.02 -18.45 -1.39
CA ARG A 3 -11.10 -19.32 -1.86
C ARG A 3 -11.52 -18.93 -3.28
N GLN A 4 -11.64 -19.90 -4.17
CA GLN A 4 -12.16 -19.68 -5.53
C GLN A 4 -13.66 -19.35 -5.48
N GLY A 5 -14.13 -18.51 -6.42
CA GLY A 5 -15.51 -18.05 -6.48
C GLY A 5 -15.85 -16.84 -5.59
N ASP A 6 -14.88 -16.34 -4.82
CA ASP A 6 -15.02 -15.10 -4.04
C ASP A 6 -14.13 -13.99 -4.62
N GLU A 7 -14.62 -13.39 -5.71
CA GLU A 7 -13.89 -12.34 -6.43
C GLU A 7 -13.76 -11.06 -5.63
N ASN A 8 -14.76 -10.75 -4.80
CA ASN A 8 -14.74 -9.57 -3.94
C ASN A 8 -13.61 -9.68 -2.90
N TRP A 9 -13.50 -10.82 -2.22
CA TRP A 9 -12.42 -11.05 -1.27
C TRP A 9 -11.05 -11.04 -1.93
N LEU A 10 -10.91 -11.65 -3.11
CA LEU A 10 -9.68 -11.56 -3.89
C LEU A 10 -9.33 -10.11 -4.23
N GLY A 11 -10.32 -9.31 -4.61
CA GLY A 11 -10.19 -7.89 -4.86
C GLY A 11 -9.61 -7.15 -3.66
N ILE A 12 -10.23 -7.30 -2.48
CA ILE A 12 -9.79 -6.65 -1.24
C ILE A 12 -8.33 -7.01 -0.91
N VAL A 13 -7.98 -8.30 -0.95
CA VAL A 13 -6.61 -8.77 -0.64
C VAL A 13 -5.59 -8.22 -1.64
N ARG A 14 -5.92 -8.24 -2.93
CA ARG A 14 -5.04 -7.74 -3.99
C ARG A 14 -4.83 -6.23 -3.89
N TRP A 15 -5.90 -5.46 -3.70
CA TRP A 15 -5.82 -4.01 -3.58
C TRP A 15 -5.12 -3.56 -2.30
N THR A 16 -5.23 -4.33 -1.21
CA THR A 16 -4.42 -4.13 0.00
C THR A 16 -2.93 -4.14 -0.30
N LEU A 17 -2.44 -5.14 -1.04
CA LEU A 17 -1.03 -5.18 -1.44
C LEU A 17 -0.64 -4.01 -2.35
N PHE A 18 -1.49 -3.68 -3.33
CA PHE A 18 -1.20 -2.57 -4.25
C PHE A 18 -1.16 -1.22 -3.54
N ALA A 19 -2.05 -0.95 -2.58
CA ALA A 19 -2.00 0.26 -1.78
C ALA A 19 -0.70 0.39 -0.97
N LEU A 20 -0.22 -0.72 -0.38
CA LEU A 20 1.06 -0.73 0.36
C LEU A 20 2.25 -0.40 -0.54
N LEU A 21 2.24 -0.92 -1.78
CA LEU A 21 3.29 -0.67 -2.77
C LEU A 21 3.24 0.76 -3.32
N GLU A 22 2.07 1.25 -3.70
CA GLU A 22 1.88 2.62 -4.19
C GLU A 22 2.19 3.65 -3.10
N ALA A 23 1.82 3.36 -1.84
CA ALA A 23 2.18 4.20 -0.70
C ALA A 23 3.69 4.40 -0.59
N GLU A 24 4.46 3.33 -0.78
CA GLU A 24 5.93 3.43 -0.79
C GLU A 24 6.44 4.24 -1.98
N VAL A 25 5.90 4.04 -3.19
CA VAL A 25 6.26 4.82 -4.39
C VAL A 25 6.06 6.32 -4.17
N TYR A 26 4.96 6.70 -3.53
CA TYR A 26 4.64 8.11 -3.23
C TYR A 26 5.23 8.61 -1.90
N GLY A 27 6.03 7.80 -1.20
CA GLY A 27 6.66 8.20 0.07
C GLY A 27 5.68 8.42 1.22
N ILE A 28 4.49 7.82 1.14
CA ILE A 28 3.51 7.80 2.23
C ILE A 28 3.97 6.76 3.25
N THR A 29 4.15 7.17 4.49
CA THR A 29 4.64 6.37 5.61
C THR A 29 3.63 6.40 6.75
N GLN A 30 3.76 5.47 7.70
CA GLN A 30 2.94 5.49 8.91
C GLN A 30 2.98 6.84 9.65
N LYS A 31 4.14 7.53 9.58
CA LYS A 31 4.38 8.79 10.28
C LYS A 31 3.74 10.00 9.59
N ASN A 32 3.77 10.07 8.26
CA ASN A 32 3.31 11.24 7.50
C ASN A 32 1.92 11.07 6.87
N VAL A 33 1.26 9.91 7.03
CA VAL A 33 -0.01 9.62 6.36
C VAL A 33 -1.11 10.65 6.66
N ASP A 34 -1.13 11.24 7.85
CA ASP A 34 -2.10 12.29 8.22
C ASP A 34 -1.80 13.61 7.51
N GLU A 35 -0.54 13.94 7.30
CA GLU A 35 -0.11 15.14 6.57
C GLU A 35 -0.39 14.98 5.08
N MET A 36 -0.19 13.76 4.55
CA MET A 36 -0.42 13.42 3.14
C MET A 36 -1.89 13.52 2.72
N LEU A 37 -2.84 13.57 3.66
CA LEU A 37 -4.25 13.89 3.37
C LEU A 37 -4.42 15.28 2.74
N LYS A 38 -3.45 16.18 2.92
CA LYS A 38 -3.44 17.54 2.35
C LYS A 38 -2.51 17.67 1.13
N SER A 39 -2.03 16.56 0.59
CA SER A 39 -1.11 16.56 -0.55
C SER A 39 -1.75 17.21 -1.77
N SER A 40 -0.96 17.93 -2.57
CA SER A 40 -1.41 18.44 -3.87
C SER A 40 -1.39 17.38 -4.98
N ASN A 41 -0.84 16.19 -4.70
CA ASN A 41 -0.75 15.10 -5.67
C ASN A 41 -2.09 14.32 -5.74
N PRO A 42 -2.81 14.33 -6.88
CA PRO A 42 -4.09 13.64 -7.00
C PRO A 42 -4.02 12.13 -6.77
N ASN A 43 -2.87 11.49 -7.06
CA ASN A 43 -2.71 10.06 -6.83
C ASN A 43 -2.65 9.74 -5.33
N VAL A 44 -1.94 10.57 -4.55
CA VAL A 44 -1.89 10.45 -3.08
C VAL A 44 -3.29 10.63 -2.50
N LEU A 45 -4.04 11.64 -2.96
CA LEU A 45 -5.40 11.89 -2.50
C LEU A 45 -6.37 10.74 -2.82
N ARG A 46 -6.21 10.07 -3.98
CA ARG A 46 -6.99 8.86 -4.31
C ARG A 46 -6.61 7.68 -3.42
N ILE A 47 -5.32 7.41 -3.23
CA ILE A 47 -4.86 6.31 -2.37
C ILE A 47 -5.36 6.48 -0.95
N LEU A 48 -5.36 7.70 -0.41
CA LEU A 48 -5.79 7.95 0.97
C LEU A 48 -7.30 8.10 1.15
N GLY A 49 -8.08 7.97 0.07
CA GLY A 49 -9.54 8.06 0.14
C GLY A 49 -10.07 9.48 0.30
N VAL A 50 -9.26 10.51 0.03
CA VAL A 50 -9.72 11.90 -0.04
C VAL A 50 -10.56 12.11 -1.29
N THR A 51 -10.14 11.50 -2.40
CA THR A 51 -10.96 11.37 -3.61
C THR A 51 -11.80 10.09 -3.50
N PRO A 52 -13.14 10.17 -3.46
CA PRO A 52 -14.00 9.02 -3.24
C PRO A 52 -14.11 8.12 -4.47
N GLY A 53 -14.44 6.83 -4.27
CA GLY A 53 -14.87 5.91 -5.32
C GLY A 53 -14.30 4.50 -5.22
N MET A 54 -13.00 4.38 -4.92
CA MET A 54 -12.33 3.08 -4.89
C MET A 54 -12.81 2.19 -3.73
N GLY A 55 -13.03 2.76 -2.53
CA GLY A 55 -13.49 1.98 -1.39
C GLY A 55 -14.88 1.38 -1.66
N LYS A 56 -15.79 2.18 -2.21
CA LYS A 56 -17.15 1.73 -2.58
C LYS A 56 -17.14 0.57 -3.57
N ASN A 57 -16.25 0.60 -4.57
CA ASN A 57 -16.10 -0.50 -5.53
C ASN A 57 -15.62 -1.81 -4.87
N LEU A 58 -14.94 -1.72 -3.73
CA LEU A 58 -14.46 -2.85 -2.93
C LEU A 58 -15.44 -3.23 -1.80
N GLY A 59 -16.56 -2.51 -1.64
CA GLY A 59 -17.48 -2.68 -0.52
C GLY A 59 -16.90 -2.23 0.83
N LEU A 60 -15.92 -1.32 0.82
CA LEU A 60 -15.22 -0.78 1.99
C LEU A 60 -15.42 0.74 2.10
N ASP A 61 -15.03 1.29 3.25
CA ASP A 61 -14.88 2.75 3.41
C ASP A 61 -13.77 3.28 2.49
N ASP A 62 -13.92 4.47 1.92
CA ASP A 62 -12.90 5.07 1.03
C ASP A 62 -11.54 5.25 1.72
N LYS A 63 -11.49 5.35 3.05
CA LYS A 63 -10.26 5.42 3.84
C LYS A 63 -9.59 4.07 4.10
N TRP A 64 -9.99 2.99 3.42
CA TRP A 64 -9.42 1.64 3.62
C TRP A 64 -7.89 1.63 3.55
N ALA A 65 -7.29 2.25 2.54
CA ALA A 65 -5.84 2.30 2.34
C ALA A 65 -5.15 3.23 3.34
N TYR A 66 -5.76 4.38 3.68
CA TYR A 66 -5.30 5.23 4.79
C TYR A 66 -5.20 4.42 6.10
N ASN A 67 -6.25 3.66 6.43
CA ASN A 67 -6.30 2.86 7.66
C ASN A 67 -5.22 1.77 7.68
N ILE A 68 -4.91 1.16 6.54
CA ILE A 68 -3.84 0.17 6.43
C ILE A 68 -2.48 0.84 6.70
N ILE A 69 -2.16 1.92 5.98
CA ILE A 69 -0.87 2.61 6.11
C ILE A 69 -0.69 3.16 7.52
N LYS A 70 -1.75 3.67 8.14
CA LYS A 70 -1.72 4.16 9.53
C LYS A 70 -1.39 3.07 10.54
N GLN A 71 -1.82 1.83 10.30
CA GLN A 71 -1.61 0.72 11.22
C GLN A 71 -0.29 -0.01 11.00
N VAL A 72 0.06 -0.32 9.75
CA VAL A 72 1.20 -1.20 9.44
C VAL A 72 2.34 -0.52 8.70
N GLY A 73 2.14 0.72 8.23
CA GLY A 73 3.05 1.43 7.34
C GLY A 73 2.90 0.98 5.88
N ASN A 74 3.74 1.52 5.00
CA ASN A 74 3.83 1.07 3.62
C ASN A 74 4.55 -0.29 3.50
N TYR A 75 4.67 -0.80 2.27
CA TYR A 75 5.33 -2.09 2.02
C TYR A 75 6.76 -2.12 2.56
N GLY A 76 7.52 -1.04 2.35
CA GLY A 76 8.89 -0.96 2.79
C GLY A 76 9.07 -0.90 4.30
N GLU A 77 8.22 -0.16 5.00
CA GLU A 77 8.19 -0.14 6.47
C GLU A 77 7.87 -1.54 7.04
N SER A 78 6.91 -2.23 6.43
CA SER A 78 6.57 -3.61 6.80
C SER A 78 7.72 -4.58 6.53
N TYR A 79 8.41 -4.46 5.39
CA TYR A 79 9.54 -5.30 5.04
C TYR A 79 10.72 -5.06 5.98
N ASP A 80 11.09 -3.80 6.21
CA ASP A 80 12.27 -3.44 7.02
C ASP A 80 12.11 -3.91 8.46
N ARG A 81 10.90 -3.81 9.02
CA ARG A 81 10.55 -4.31 10.36
C ARG A 81 10.58 -5.84 10.46
N ALA A 82 10.05 -6.55 9.45
CA ALA A 82 9.90 -7.99 9.53
C ALA A 82 11.16 -8.77 9.10
N MET A 83 11.85 -8.31 8.06
CA MET A 83 12.93 -9.05 7.40
C MET A 83 14.16 -8.20 7.10
N GLY A 84 14.00 -6.89 6.93
CA GLY A 84 15.06 -6.01 6.49
C GLY A 84 15.95 -5.48 7.61
N LYS A 85 16.41 -4.24 7.42
CA LYS A 85 17.42 -3.60 8.27
C LYS A 85 17.03 -3.46 9.74
N ASP A 86 15.73 -3.46 10.07
CA ASP A 86 15.25 -3.30 11.45
C ASP A 86 14.94 -4.65 12.11
N SER A 87 14.98 -5.76 11.36
CA SER A 87 14.80 -7.10 11.89
C SER A 87 16.13 -7.79 12.23
N PRO A 88 16.13 -8.89 12.99
CA PRO A 88 17.33 -9.71 13.20
C PRO A 88 17.89 -10.38 11.94
N LEU A 89 17.07 -10.55 10.90
CA LEU A 89 17.47 -11.24 9.67
C LEU A 89 18.34 -10.37 8.75
N LYS A 90 18.18 -9.04 8.81
CA LYS A 90 18.97 -8.06 8.04
C LYS A 90 19.03 -8.36 6.54
N LEU A 91 17.93 -8.85 5.97
CA LEU A 91 17.87 -9.20 4.55
C LEU A 91 17.80 -7.95 3.69
N GLU A 92 18.61 -7.92 2.65
CA GLU A 92 18.43 -6.93 1.59
C GLU A 92 17.18 -7.24 0.78
N ARG A 93 16.51 -6.19 0.29
CA ARG A 93 15.25 -6.37 -0.43
C ARG A 93 15.37 -7.16 -1.73
N GLY A 94 16.50 -7.08 -2.44
CA GLY A 94 16.73 -7.79 -3.69
C GLY A 94 15.57 -7.60 -4.69
N LEU A 95 14.95 -8.71 -5.10
CA LEU A 95 13.79 -8.70 -6.00
C LEU A 95 12.53 -8.06 -5.40
N ASN A 96 12.45 -7.96 -4.07
CA ASN A 96 11.35 -7.29 -3.36
C ASN A 96 11.47 -5.76 -3.36
N LYS A 97 12.45 -5.18 -4.06
CA LYS A 97 12.50 -3.73 -4.27
C LYS A 97 11.31 -3.29 -5.14
N GLN A 98 11.01 -2.00 -5.06
CA GLN A 98 10.11 -1.36 -6.01
C GLN A 98 10.61 -1.54 -7.43
N TRP A 99 9.69 -1.66 -8.38
CA TRP A 99 10.00 -1.79 -9.80
C TRP A 99 10.85 -0.62 -10.33
N THR A 100 10.65 0.59 -9.80
CA THR A 100 11.45 1.78 -10.12
C THR A 100 12.88 1.73 -9.57
N GLN A 101 13.16 0.81 -8.66
CA GLN A 101 14.45 0.63 -7.98
C GLN A 101 15.13 -0.70 -8.36
N GLY A 102 14.75 -1.27 -9.52
CA GLY A 102 15.34 -2.50 -10.04
C GLY A 102 14.81 -3.79 -9.40
N GLY A 103 13.69 -3.73 -8.68
CA GLY A 103 12.97 -4.91 -8.18
C GLY A 103 11.78 -5.30 -9.03
N LEU A 104 10.94 -6.19 -8.50
CA LEU A 104 9.77 -6.75 -9.18
C LEU A 104 8.45 -6.34 -8.53
N MET A 105 8.49 -5.63 -7.40
CA MET A 105 7.28 -5.22 -6.71
C MET A 105 6.63 -4.06 -7.45
N TYR A 106 5.47 -4.33 -8.04
CA TYR A 106 4.67 -3.39 -8.81
C TYR A 106 3.25 -3.34 -8.27
N GLY A 107 2.83 -2.15 -7.79
CA GLY A 107 1.45 -1.87 -7.46
C GLY A 107 0.69 -1.41 -8.69
N TRP A 108 -0.48 -1.99 -8.96
CA TRP A 108 -1.35 -1.40 -9.97
C TRP A 108 -1.85 -0.04 -9.48
N PRO A 109 -1.89 0.99 -10.36
CA PRO A 109 -2.31 2.32 -9.96
C PRO A 109 -3.73 2.31 -9.39
N VAL A 110 -3.89 2.88 -8.19
CA VAL A 110 -5.22 3.09 -7.58
C VAL A 110 -5.89 4.26 -8.32
N ARG A 111 -6.82 3.95 -9.22
CA ARG A 111 -7.51 4.92 -10.11
C ARG A 111 -9.01 4.75 -10.10
#